data_AF-A0A0B1S8W7-F1
#
_entry.id   AF-A0A0B1S8W7-F1
#
_cell.length_a   1.000
_cell.length_b   1.000
_cell.length_c   1.000
_cell.angle_alpha   90.00
_cell.angle_beta   90.00
_cell.angle_gamma   90.00
#
_symmetry.space_group_name_H-M   'P 1'
#
loop_
_entity.id
_entity.type
_entity.pdbx_description
1 polymer ?
#
loop_
_entity_poly.entity_id
_entity_poly.type
_entity_poly.pdbx_seq_one_letter_code
_entity_poly.pdbx_strand_id
1 'polypeptide(L)'
;MVEVDGTSNIYKDKQELGDAAALQYADSLFHCLPLGSNSEDALGLGAMWGKERAVKMLKEAGFKDVKIIPTPYFETNVLYVTKKE
;
A
#
# COMPACT_ATOMS: atom_id res chain seq x y z
N MET A 1 5.99 9.22 1.57
CA MET A 1 5.26 8.11 2.24
C MET A 1 5.84 6.81 1.73
N VAL A 2 6.20 5.87 2.61
CA VAL A 2 6.73 4.55 2.22
C VAL A 2 5.65 3.53 2.54
N GLU A 3 5.26 2.72 1.56
CA GLU A 3 4.24 1.69 1.72
C GLU A 3 4.73 0.36 1.16
N VAL A 4 4.03 -0.72 1.47
CA VAL A 4 4.24 -2.03 0.82
C VAL A 4 3.88 -1.91 -0.66
N ASP A 5 4.70 -2.52 -1.52
CA ASP A 5 4.48 -2.54 -2.97
C ASP A 5 3.42 -3.58 -3.38
N GLY A 6 2.16 -3.34 -2.99
CA GLY A 6 1.03 -4.18 -3.33
C GLY A 6 0.17 -3.62 -4.45
N THR A 7 -0.63 -4.48 -5.08
CA THR A 7 -1.63 -4.12 -6.10
C THR A 7 -3.07 -4.20 -5.59
N SER A 8 -3.29 -4.61 -4.33
CA SER A 8 -4.60 -4.94 -3.74
C SER A 8 -5.29 -6.16 -4.34
N ASN A 9 -4.56 -6.96 -5.11
CA ASN A 9 -5.08 -8.17 -5.74
C ASN A 9 -4.13 -9.33 -5.48
N ILE A 10 -4.55 -10.25 -4.62
CA ILE A 10 -3.73 -11.39 -4.18
C ILE A 10 -3.22 -12.25 -5.33
N TYR A 11 -3.95 -12.36 -6.45
CA TYR A 11 -3.50 -13.14 -7.60
C TYR A 11 -2.39 -12.43 -8.37
N LYS A 12 -2.49 -11.09 -8.53
CA LYS A 12 -1.43 -10.29 -9.16
C LYS A 12 -0.19 -10.21 -8.26
N ASP A 13 -0.40 -9.96 -6.98
CA ASP A 13 0.68 -9.86 -6.00
C ASP A 13 1.42 -11.20 -5.86
N LYS A 14 0.72 -12.34 -5.96
CA LYS A 14 1.38 -13.66 -6.03
C LYS A 14 2.22 -13.84 -7.30
N GLN A 15 1.79 -13.28 -8.44
CA GLN A 15 2.58 -13.35 -9.67
C GLN A 15 3.86 -12.49 -9.57
N GLU A 16 3.79 -11.34 -8.90
CA GLU A 16 4.91 -10.40 -8.76
C GLU A 16 5.87 -10.77 -7.61
N LEU A 17 5.34 -11.17 -6.45
CA LEU A 17 6.10 -11.40 -5.21
C LEU A 17 6.25 -12.89 -4.85
N GLY A 18 5.62 -13.79 -5.61
CA GLY A 18 5.63 -15.22 -5.31
C GLY A 18 4.97 -15.55 -3.97
N ASP A 19 5.57 -16.48 -3.22
CA ASP A 19 5.04 -16.92 -1.92
C ASP A 19 5.14 -15.84 -0.83
N ALA A 20 6.01 -14.84 -1.00
CA ALA A 20 6.11 -13.72 -0.07
C ALA A 20 4.82 -12.88 -0.02
N ALA A 21 4.01 -12.88 -1.09
CA ALA A 21 2.70 -12.25 -1.08
C ALA A 21 1.80 -12.79 0.05
N ALA A 22 1.85 -14.10 0.30
CA ALA A 22 1.03 -14.72 1.35
C ALA A 22 1.39 -14.19 2.74
N LEU A 23 2.68 -13.96 3.00
CA LEU A 23 3.14 -13.38 4.26
C LEU A 23 2.66 -11.93 4.42
N GLN A 24 2.74 -11.12 3.37
CA GLN A 24 2.28 -9.72 3.43
C GLN A 24 0.77 -9.61 3.62
N TYR A 25 -0.01 -10.49 2.98
CA TYR A 25 -1.45 -10.57 3.21
C TYR A 25 -1.81 -11.11 4.59
N ALA A 26 -1.03 -12.06 5.13
CA ALA A 26 -1.21 -12.54 6.50
C ALA A 26 -0.94 -11.42 7.51
N ASP A 27 0.16 -10.67 7.38
CA ASP A 27 0.45 -9.51 8.24
C ASP A 27 -0.66 -8.45 8.13
N SER A 28 -1.11 -8.17 6.90
CA SER A 28 -2.24 -7.27 6.67
C SER A 28 -3.50 -7.72 7.41
N LEU A 29 -3.85 -9.01 7.37
CA LEU A 29 -5.07 -9.56 7.94
C LEU A 29 -5.01 -9.72 9.46
N PHE A 30 -3.88 -10.16 10.00
CA PHE A 30 -3.73 -10.50 11.42
C PHE A 30 -3.20 -9.36 12.28
N HIS A 31 -2.66 -8.30 11.67
CA HIS A 31 -2.12 -7.15 12.39
C HIS A 31 -2.72 -5.82 11.91
N CYS A 32 -2.50 -5.43 10.65
CA CYS A 32 -2.86 -4.08 10.19
C CYS A 32 -4.38 -3.81 10.17
N LEU A 33 -5.17 -4.73 9.62
CA LEU A 33 -6.63 -4.60 9.55
C LEU A 33 -7.28 -4.56 10.93
N PRO A 34 -6.97 -5.49 11.86
CA PRO A 34 -7.53 -5.44 13.21
C PRO A 34 -7.22 -4.15 13.97
N LEU A 35 -5.99 -3.63 13.83
CA LEU A 35 -5.59 -2.37 14.47
C LEU A 35 -6.18 -1.14 13.78
N GLY A 36 -6.27 -1.16 12.45
CA GLY A 36 -6.73 -0.05 11.62
C GLY A 36 -8.25 0.09 11.56
N SER A 37 -9.02 -0.94 11.92
CA SER A 37 -10.49 -0.95 11.95
C SER A 37 -11.01 -0.60 13.35
N ASN A 38 -10.64 0.57 13.87
CA ASN A 38 -10.91 0.99 15.25
C ASN A 38 -12.17 1.87 15.43
N SER A 39 -12.84 2.24 14.33
CA SER A 39 -14.05 3.05 14.32
C SER A 39 -14.95 2.68 13.13
N GLU A 40 -16.21 3.11 13.14
CA GLU A 40 -17.18 2.83 12.06
C GLU A 40 -16.76 3.46 10.72
N ASP A 41 -16.04 4.58 10.76
CA ASP A 41 -15.55 5.31 9.58
C ASP A 41 -14.14 4.88 9.14
N ALA A 42 -13.54 3.90 9.82
CA ALA A 42 -12.21 3.40 9.48
C ALA A 42 -12.22 2.75 8.08
N LEU A 43 -11.26 3.15 7.23
CA LEU A 43 -11.17 2.67 5.85
C LEU A 43 -10.70 1.22 5.73
N GLY A 44 -10.12 0.62 6.79
CA GLY A 44 -9.74 -0.79 6.84
C GLY A 44 -8.85 -1.24 5.67
N LEU A 45 -7.88 -0.43 5.28
CA LEU A 45 -7.14 -0.61 4.02
C LEU A 45 -6.20 -1.83 4.05
N GLY A 46 -5.60 -2.12 5.21
CA GLY A 46 -4.56 -3.14 5.34
C GLY A 46 -3.21 -2.73 4.72
N ALA A 47 -2.20 -3.58 4.86
CA ALA A 47 -0.86 -3.34 4.32
C ALA A 47 -0.83 -3.46 2.78
N MET A 48 -1.61 -4.38 2.22
CA MET A 48 -1.65 -4.67 0.77
C MET A 48 -2.71 -3.84 0.02
N TRP A 49 -2.96 -2.60 0.46
CA TRP A 49 -4.07 -1.77 -0.01
C TRP A 49 -3.95 -1.22 -1.44
N GLY A 50 -2.75 -1.27 -2.02
CA GLY A 50 -2.54 -1.08 -3.45
C GLY A 50 -2.00 0.28 -3.87
N LYS A 51 -1.00 0.29 -4.76
CA LYS A 51 -0.40 1.52 -5.31
C LYS A 51 -1.41 2.44 -6.00
N GLU A 52 -2.31 1.88 -6.79
CA GLU A 52 -3.30 2.66 -7.55
C GLU A 52 -4.23 3.45 -6.60
N ARG A 53 -4.65 2.82 -5.51
CA ARG A 53 -5.48 3.45 -4.48
C ARG A 53 -4.70 4.53 -3.73
N ALA A 54 -3.43 4.26 -3.39
CA ALA A 54 -2.56 5.25 -2.75
C ALA A 54 -2.40 6.52 -3.61
N VAL A 55 -2.12 6.37 -4.91
CA VAL A 55 -2.03 7.52 -5.83
C VAL A 55 -3.35 8.27 -5.93
N LYS A 56 -4.48 7.55 -6.02
CA LYS A 56 -5.81 8.17 -6.08
C LYS A 56 -6.06 9.02 -4.82
N MET A 57 -5.84 8.47 -3.63
CA MET A 57 -6.06 9.19 -2.37
C MET A 57 -5.14 10.38 -2.19
N LEU A 58 -3.86 10.29 -2.61
CA LEU A 58 -2.94 11.42 -2.61
C LEU A 58 -3.44 12.56 -3.52
N LYS A 59 -3.97 12.23 -4.70
CA LYS A 59 -4.56 13.22 -5.62
C LYS A 59 -5.82 13.86 -5.05
N GLU A 60 -6.70 13.06 -4.45
CA GLU A 60 -7.92 13.54 -3.77
C GLU A 60 -7.60 14.47 -2.59
N ALA A 61 -6.46 14.24 -1.92
CA ALA A 61 -5.94 15.13 -0.87
C ALA A 61 -5.30 16.44 -1.41
N GLY A 62 -5.24 16.64 -2.72
CA GLY A 62 -4.73 17.85 -3.36
C GLY A 62 -3.26 17.79 -3.82
N PHE A 63 -2.58 16.66 -3.70
CA PHE A 63 -1.23 16.49 -4.26
C PHE A 63 -1.31 16.23 -5.77
N LYS A 64 -0.93 17.23 -6.58
CA LYS A 64 -1.01 17.16 -8.04
C LYS A 64 0.10 16.31 -8.66
N ASP A 65 1.32 16.41 -8.13
CA ASP A 65 2.49 15.65 -8.58
C ASP A 65 2.80 14.53 -7.56
N VAL A 66 2.54 13.29 -7.98
CA VAL A 66 2.79 12.07 -7.19
C VAL A 66 3.76 11.18 -7.97
N LYS A 67 4.96 11.02 -7.42
CA LYS A 67 6.01 10.16 -7.99
C LYS A 67 6.17 8.91 -7.15
N ILE A 68 6.23 7.76 -7.79
CA ILE A 68 6.53 6.48 -7.15
C ILE A 68 7.98 6.14 -7.50
N ILE A 69 8.82 5.99 -6.47
CA ILE A 69 10.24 5.68 -6.61
C ILE A 69 10.45 4.25 -6.07
N PRO A 70 11.00 3.33 -6.87
CA PRO A 70 11.40 2.00 -6.39
C PRO A 70 12.47 2.09 -5.29
N THR A 71 12.43 1.19 -4.31
CA THR A 71 13.43 1.12 -3.23
C THR A 71 14.29 -0.13 -3.37
N PRO A 72 15.44 -0.07 -4.08
CA PRO A 72 16.22 -1.27 -4.44
C PRO A 72 16.83 -2.02 -3.25
N TYR A 73 16.96 -1.37 -2.09
CA TYR A 73 17.45 -2.00 -0.85
C TYR A 73 16.32 -2.32 0.15
N PHE A 74 15.07 -2.08 -0.25
CA PHE A 74 13.88 -2.40 0.53
C PHE A 74 12.78 -2.90 -0.41
N GLU A 75 12.99 -4.11 -0.92
CA GLU A 75 12.32 -4.66 -2.11
C GLU A 75 10.80 -4.83 -1.98
N THR A 76 10.29 -4.94 -0.75
CA THR A 76 8.85 -5.08 -0.49
C THR A 76 8.10 -3.75 -0.51
N ASN A 77 8.78 -2.63 -0.75
CA ASN A 77 8.23 -1.30 -0.54
C ASN A 77 8.44 -0.38 -1.74
N VAL A 78 7.67 0.71 -1.75
CA VAL A 78 7.83 1.83 -2.68
C VAL A 78 7.76 3.15 -1.93
N LEU A 79 8.47 4.15 -2.45
CA LEU A 79 8.47 5.51 -1.92
C LEU A 79 7.60 6.42 -2.78
N TYR A 80 6.50 6.93 -2.20
CA TYR A 80 5.72 8.03 -2.77
C TYR A 80 6.35 9.36 -2.36
N VAL A 81 6.73 10.14 -3.37
CA VAL A 81 7.20 11.51 -3.22
C VAL A 81 6.14 12.44 -3.79
N THR A 82 5.62 13.33 -2.93
CA THR A 82 4.65 14.35 -3.30
C THR A 82 5.17 15.72 -2.87
N LYS A 83 4.74 16.76 -3.59
CA LYS A 83 4.99 18.15 -3.22
C LYS A 83 3.66 18.89 -3.13
N LYS A 84 3.45 19.60 -2.03
CA LYS A 84 2.37 20.57 -1.90
C LYS A 84 2.82 21.88 -2.55
N GLU A 85 1.99 22.45 -3.39
CA GLU A 85 2.18 23.81 -3.92
C GLU A 85 2.06 24.86 -2.82
#